data_AF-A0A1J4Z205-F1
#
_entry.id   AF-A0A1J4Z205-F1
#
_cell.length_a   1.000
_cell.length_b   1.000
_cell.length_c   1.000
_cell.angle_alpha   90.00
_cell.angle_beta   90.00
_cell.angle_gamma   90.00
#
_symmetry.space_group_name_H-M   'P 1'
#
loop_
_entity.id
_entity.type
_entity.pdbx_description
1 polymer ?
#
loop_
_entity_poly.entity_id
_entity_poly.type
_entity_poly.pdbx_seq_one_letter_code
_entity_poly.pdbx_strand_id
1 'polypeptide(L)'
;MITNRHILAIDFVIIVGTLISLFFVVGYVTPLVISPVNGYETTNSSVLFEFNNANLILLDDNPSFTSPQEIFAEDNLVINLKSGVYYWKVQGPLSSEVRKLTIVSGIALKVKSLGEDSYEVVNAGNNVLNVDIYENDELSGSVVLRVDEGKEVSGNKFVGGENEEN
;
A
#
# COMPACT_ATOMS: atom_id res chain seq x y z
N MET A 1 -50.02 -40.62 -16.01
CA MET A 1 -49.49 -40.24 -17.34
C MET A 1 -49.04 -38.79 -17.22
N ILE A 2 -47.74 -38.53 -17.13
CA ILE A 2 -47.24 -37.16 -17.03
C ILE A 2 -47.37 -36.55 -18.44
N THR A 3 -48.25 -35.56 -18.59
CA THR A 3 -48.40 -34.83 -19.86
C THR A 3 -47.13 -34.04 -20.17
N ASN A 4 -46.73 -33.95 -21.44
CA ASN A 4 -45.50 -33.25 -21.87
C ASN A 4 -45.34 -31.84 -21.29
N ARG A 5 -46.44 -31.13 -20.99
CA ARG A 5 -46.43 -29.83 -20.32
C ARG A 5 -45.85 -29.84 -18.90
N HIS A 6 -46.01 -30.93 -18.16
CA HIS A 6 -45.47 -31.07 -16.80
C HIS A 6 -43.96 -31.36 -16.83
N ILE A 7 -43.48 -32.12 -17.82
CA ILE A 7 -42.04 -32.35 -18.03
C ILE A 7 -41.37 -31.02 -18.36
N LEU A 8 -41.91 -30.25 -19.31
CA LEU A 8 -41.40 -28.92 -19.66
C LEU A 8 -41.39 -27.94 -18.48
N ALA A 9 -42.40 -27.99 -17.62
CA ALA A 9 -42.45 -27.13 -16.43
C ALA A 9 -41.39 -27.52 -15.39
N ILE A 10 -41.17 -28.81 -15.16
CA ILE A 10 -40.14 -29.31 -14.25
C ILE A 10 -38.75 -28.95 -14.79
N ASP A 11 -38.50 -29.19 -16.08
CA ASP A 11 -37.23 -28.85 -16.73
C ASP A 11 -36.95 -27.34 -16.64
N PHE A 12 -37.97 -26.51 -16.87
CA PHE A 12 -37.84 -25.06 -16.72
C PHE A 12 -37.45 -24.65 -15.29
N VAL A 13 -38.11 -25.22 -14.28
CA VAL A 13 -37.80 -24.95 -12.86
C VAL A 13 -36.39 -25.40 -12.51
N ILE A 14 -35.95 -26.56 -12.99
CA ILE A 14 -34.59 -27.05 -12.77
C ILE A 14 -33.58 -26.11 -13.42
N ILE A 15 -33.76 -25.77 -14.70
CA ILE A 15 -32.85 -24.88 -15.43
C ILE A 15 -32.74 -23.52 -14.75
N VAL A 16 -33.87 -22.89 -14.43
CA VAL A 16 -33.87 -21.58 -13.76
C VAL A 16 -33.26 -21.67 -12.36
N GLY A 17 -33.60 -22.70 -11.59
CA GLY A 17 -33.05 -22.91 -10.25
C GLY A 17 -31.53 -23.12 -10.27
N THR A 18 -31.02 -23.93 -11.20
CA THR A 18 -29.58 -24.12 -11.39
C THR A 18 -28.89 -22.83 -11.82
N LEU A 19 -29.49 -22.07 -12.73
CA LEU A 19 -28.94 -20.79 -13.18
C LEU A 19 -28.82 -19.79 -12.02
N ILE A 20 -29.86 -19.66 -11.20
CA ILE A 20 -29.86 -18.80 -10.00
C ILE A 20 -28.78 -19.26 -9.01
N SER A 21 -28.67 -20.57 -8.78
CA SER A 21 -27.64 -21.14 -7.90
C SER A 21 -26.22 -20.78 -8.36
N LEU A 22 -25.95 -20.87 -9.67
CA LEU A 22 -24.66 -20.49 -10.25
C LEU A 22 -24.33 -19.00 -10.03
N PHE A 23 -25.30 -18.11 -10.14
CA PHE A 23 -25.10 -16.68 -9.86
C PHE A 23 -24.66 -16.43 -8.41
N PHE A 24 -25.26 -17.11 -7.44
CA PHE A 24 -24.87 -16.98 -6.03
C PHE A 24 -23.46 -17.53 -5.77
N VAL A 25 -23.11 -18.66 -6.39
CA VAL A 25 -21.77 -19.24 -6.24
C VAL A 25 -20.70 -18.31 -6.80
N VAL A 26 -20.90 -17.75 -8.00
CA VAL A 26 -19.93 -16.83 -8.64
C VAL A 26 -19.74 -15.54 -7.84
N GLY A 27 -20.82 -14.96 -7.32
CA GLY A 27 -20.75 -13.75 -6.49
C GLY A 27 -20.00 -13.97 -5.18
N TYR A 28 -20.12 -15.16 -4.58
CA TYR A 28 -19.45 -15.49 -3.32
C TYR A 28 -17.93 -15.72 -3.49
N VAL A 29 -17.50 -16.27 -4.62
CA VAL A 29 -16.08 -16.63 -4.84
C VAL A 29 -15.22 -15.48 -5.38
N THR A 30 -15.83 -14.37 -5.80
CA THR A 30 -15.10 -13.22 -6.33
C THR A 30 -14.54 -12.40 -5.16
N PRO A 31 -13.22 -12.13 -5.12
CA PRO A 31 -12.67 -11.26 -4.09
C PRO A 31 -13.25 -9.85 -4.16
N LEU A 32 -13.57 -9.28 -3.00
CA LEU A 32 -14.01 -7.89 -2.89
C LEU A 32 -12.86 -7.05 -2.36
N VAL A 33 -12.36 -6.12 -3.17
CA VAL A 33 -11.27 -5.23 -2.80
C VAL A 33 -11.83 -3.92 -2.26
N ILE A 34 -11.47 -3.55 -1.03
CA ILE A 34 -12.04 -2.39 -0.32
C ILE A 34 -11.01 -1.24 -0.30
N SER A 35 -9.82 -1.47 0.25
CA SER A 35 -8.76 -0.47 0.39
C SER A 35 -7.39 -1.04 -0.02
N PRO A 36 -6.48 -0.23 -0.61
CA PRO A 36 -6.71 1.14 -1.11
C PRO A 36 -7.62 1.18 -2.35
N VAL A 37 -8.17 2.36 -2.66
CA VAL A 37 -8.93 2.56 -3.91
C VAL A 37 -7.99 2.58 -5.12
N ASN A 38 -8.52 2.27 -6.31
CA ASN A 38 -7.70 2.34 -7.52
C ASN A 38 -7.21 3.77 -7.79
N GLY A 39 -5.91 3.91 -8.04
CA GLY A 39 -5.27 5.21 -8.24
C GLY A 39 -5.01 5.98 -6.94
N TYR A 40 -5.04 5.31 -5.78
CA TYR A 40 -4.71 5.94 -4.50
C TYR A 40 -3.28 6.47 -4.51
N GLU A 41 -3.11 7.70 -4.01
CA GLU A 41 -1.83 8.40 -3.95
C GLU A 41 -1.65 8.96 -2.53
N THR A 42 -0.48 8.73 -1.94
CA THR A 42 -0.19 9.17 -0.57
C THR A 42 1.30 9.35 -0.34
N THR A 43 1.68 10.18 0.63
CA THR A 43 3.05 10.25 1.16
C THR A 43 3.25 9.28 2.33
N ASN A 44 2.19 8.65 2.84
CA ASN A 44 2.30 7.69 3.93
C ASN A 44 2.78 6.33 3.40
N SER A 45 3.90 5.84 3.93
CA SER A 45 4.45 4.52 3.60
C SER A 45 3.60 3.37 4.15
N SER A 46 2.86 3.59 5.24
CA SER A 46 1.98 2.59 5.84
C SER A 46 0.61 2.60 5.16
N VAL A 47 0.32 1.57 4.37
CA VAL A 47 -0.94 1.44 3.63
C VAL A 47 -1.75 0.25 4.14
N LEU A 48 -3.02 0.49 4.46
CA LEU A 48 -3.97 -0.54 4.83
C LEU A 48 -4.60 -1.18 3.57
N PHE A 49 -4.38 -2.48 3.44
CA PHE A 49 -5.00 -3.35 2.46
C PHE A 49 -6.18 -4.07 3.11
N GLU A 50 -7.38 -3.77 2.64
CA GLU A 50 -8.65 -4.35 3.12
C GLU A 50 -9.35 -5.03 1.96
N PHE A 51 -9.73 -6.29 2.15
CA PHE A 51 -10.38 -7.13 1.14
C PHE A 51 -11.12 -8.29 1.81
N ASN A 52 -12.08 -8.88 1.08
CA ASN A 52 -12.80 -10.09 1.48
C ASN A 52 -12.67 -11.18 0.40
N ASN A 53 -12.90 -12.43 0.79
CA ASN A 53 -12.91 -13.61 -0.10
C ASN A 53 -11.59 -13.86 -0.87
N ALA A 54 -10.47 -13.43 -0.30
CA ALA A 54 -9.12 -13.71 -0.79
C ALA A 54 -8.19 -13.96 0.41
N ASN A 55 -7.02 -14.54 0.14
CA ASN A 55 -6.02 -14.84 1.16
C ASN A 55 -4.58 -14.49 0.73
N LEU A 56 -4.43 -13.95 -0.47
CA LEU A 56 -3.15 -13.61 -1.07
C LEU A 56 -3.24 -12.21 -1.69
N ILE A 57 -2.34 -11.32 -1.29
CA ILE A 57 -2.08 -10.06 -1.97
C ILE A 57 -0.90 -10.30 -2.91
N LEU A 58 -1.10 -9.90 -4.17
CA LEU A 58 -0.04 -9.79 -5.16
C LEU A 58 0.29 -8.32 -5.34
N LEU A 59 1.53 -7.94 -5.11
CA LEU A 59 2.03 -6.58 -5.24
C LEU A 59 3.24 -6.58 -6.18
N ASP A 60 3.28 -5.69 -7.15
CA ASP A 60 4.40 -5.57 -8.07
C ASP A 60 4.59 -4.10 -8.52
N ASP A 61 5.72 -3.79 -9.13
CA ASP A 61 6.04 -2.47 -9.73
C ASP A 61 5.54 -2.33 -11.17
N ASN A 62 5.00 -3.42 -11.74
CA ASN A 62 4.50 -3.49 -13.09
C ASN A 62 3.09 -4.13 -13.14
N PRO A 63 2.21 -3.69 -14.05
CA PRO A 63 0.83 -4.18 -14.13
C PRO A 63 0.72 -5.63 -14.64
N SER A 64 1.81 -6.18 -15.18
CA SER A 64 1.86 -7.54 -15.70
C SER A 64 2.19 -8.58 -14.63
N PHE A 65 2.56 -8.16 -13.42
CA PHE A 65 2.97 -9.02 -12.31
C PHE A 65 4.07 -10.00 -12.74
N THR A 66 5.14 -9.52 -13.37
CA THR A 66 6.26 -10.37 -13.81
C THR A 66 7.11 -10.90 -12.66
N SER A 67 7.16 -10.16 -11.55
CA SER A 67 7.99 -10.46 -10.38
C SER A 67 7.24 -10.13 -9.07
N PRO A 68 6.01 -10.65 -8.88
CA PRO A 68 5.15 -10.19 -7.81
C PRO A 68 5.67 -10.62 -6.44
N GLN A 69 5.56 -9.72 -5.47
CA GLN A 69 5.64 -10.07 -4.07
C GLN A 69 4.31 -10.72 -3.65
N GLU A 70 4.41 -11.92 -3.10
CA GLU A 70 3.29 -12.69 -2.56
C GLU A 70 3.18 -12.49 -1.05
N ILE A 71 2.02 -12.03 -0.58
CA ILE A 71 1.79 -11.74 0.83
C ILE A 71 0.49 -12.41 1.26
N PHE A 72 0.61 -13.44 2.11
CA PHE A 72 -0.55 -14.14 2.65
C PHE A 72 -1.15 -13.36 3.81
N ALA A 73 -2.45 -13.09 3.74
CA ALA A 73 -3.20 -12.38 4.78
C ALA A 73 -4.64 -12.89 4.80
N GLU A 74 -5.15 -13.24 5.99
CA GLU A 74 -6.51 -13.74 6.18
C GLU A 74 -7.54 -12.59 6.20
N ASP A 75 -7.13 -11.42 6.67
CA ASP A 75 -7.84 -10.15 6.61
C ASP A 75 -6.84 -8.97 6.72
N ASN A 76 -7.36 -7.76 6.51
CA ASN A 76 -6.78 -6.44 6.82
C ASN A 76 -5.28 -6.42 7.17
N LEU A 77 -4.44 -6.03 6.21
CA LEU A 77 -3.00 -5.96 6.41
C LEU A 77 -2.46 -4.55 6.18
N VAL A 78 -1.67 -4.06 7.12
CA VAL A 78 -0.87 -2.84 6.92
C VAL A 78 0.49 -3.24 6.36
N ILE A 79 0.84 -2.70 5.18
CA ILE A 79 2.13 -2.91 4.54
C ILE A 79 2.88 -1.57 4.49
N ASN A 80 4.16 -1.60 4.90
CA ASN A 80 5.05 -0.47 4.74
C ASN A 80 5.74 -0.53 3.39
N LEU A 81 5.42 0.42 2.52
CA LEU A 81 5.93 0.54 1.17
C LEU A 81 6.92 1.69 1.06
N LYS A 82 7.95 1.50 0.22
CA LYS A 82 8.84 2.60 -0.17
C LYS A 82 8.12 3.54 -1.13
N SER A 83 8.71 4.70 -1.38
CA SER A 83 8.24 5.59 -2.45
C SER A 83 8.32 4.86 -3.81
N GLY A 84 7.28 5.02 -4.64
CA GLY A 84 7.15 4.30 -5.90
C GLY A 84 5.71 4.12 -6.38
N VAL A 85 5.58 3.56 -7.58
CA VAL A 85 4.29 3.17 -8.17
C VAL A 85 4.16 1.67 -8.05
N TYR A 86 3.02 1.22 -7.53
CA TYR A 86 2.71 -0.17 -7.32
C TYR A 86 1.40 -0.56 -8.01
N TYR A 87 1.35 -1.80 -8.45
CA TYR A 87 0.17 -2.48 -8.94
C TYR A 87 -0.13 -3.64 -8.01
N TRP A 88 -1.38 -3.80 -7.66
CA TRP A 88 -1.77 -4.83 -6.74
C TRP A 88 -3.13 -5.43 -7.08
N LYS A 89 -3.32 -6.67 -6.66
CA LYS A 89 -4.58 -7.41 -6.73
C LYS A 89 -4.59 -8.42 -5.60
N VAL A 90 -5.78 -8.95 -5.30
CA VAL A 90 -5.91 -10.05 -4.35
C VAL A 90 -6.37 -11.30 -5.07
N GLN A 91 -5.98 -12.45 -4.52
CA GLN A 91 -6.26 -13.75 -5.07
C GLN A 91 -6.86 -14.65 -4.00
N GLY A 92 -8.00 -15.25 -4.35
CA GLY A 92 -8.64 -16.34 -3.63
C GLY A 92 -8.95 -17.45 -4.65
N PRO A 93 -10.18 -17.99 -4.67
CA PRO A 93 -10.62 -18.89 -5.74
C PRO A 93 -10.60 -18.23 -7.13
N LEU A 94 -10.87 -16.92 -7.18
CA LEU A 94 -10.71 -16.05 -8.35
C LEU A 94 -9.74 -14.91 -8.04
N SER A 95 -9.29 -14.21 -9.07
CA SER A 95 -8.52 -12.96 -8.93
C SER A 95 -9.44 -11.75 -8.93
N SER A 96 -9.07 -10.71 -8.18
CA SER A 96 -9.70 -9.40 -8.27
C SER A 96 -9.26 -8.62 -9.52
N GLU A 97 -9.84 -7.44 -9.70
CA GLU A 97 -9.27 -6.41 -10.56
C GLU A 97 -7.88 -5.96 -10.08
N VAL A 98 -7.09 -5.43 -11.02
CA VAL A 98 -5.79 -4.80 -10.73
C VAL A 98 -6.02 -3.34 -10.35
N ARG A 99 -5.42 -2.92 -9.25
CA ARG A 99 -5.45 -1.54 -8.75
C ARG A 99 -4.05 -0.94 -8.76
N LYS A 100 -3.97 0.37 -9.02
CA LYS A 100 -2.75 1.17 -8.92
C LYS A 100 -2.69 1.90 -7.57
N LEU A 101 -1.51 1.97 -6.99
CA LEU A 101 -1.17 2.70 -5.77
C LEU A 101 0.12 3.50 -6.03
N THR A 102 0.21 4.73 -5.53
CA THR A 102 1.41 5.55 -5.63
C THR A 102 1.82 6.07 -4.25
N ILE A 103 3.05 5.77 -3.84
CA ILE A 103 3.68 6.34 -2.66
C ILE A 103 4.62 7.45 -3.12
N VAL A 104 4.22 8.70 -2.89
CA VAL A 104 4.97 9.89 -3.30
C VAL A 104 6.15 10.09 -2.35
N SER A 105 7.35 10.34 -2.89
CA SER A 105 8.49 10.77 -2.09
C SER A 105 8.15 12.04 -1.32
N GLY A 106 8.32 12.00 0.00
CA GLY A 106 8.06 13.09 0.91
C GLY A 106 9.27 13.32 1.80
N ILE A 107 9.93 14.46 1.62
CA ILE A 107 11.00 14.93 2.50
C ILE A 107 10.38 15.81 3.58
N ALA A 108 10.56 15.43 4.84
CA ALA A 108 10.14 16.27 5.96
C ALA A 108 11.20 16.21 7.06
N LEU A 109 11.75 17.39 7.38
CA LEU A 109 12.68 17.57 8.49
C LEU A 109 11.93 18.23 9.64
N LYS A 110 11.93 17.59 10.81
CA LYS A 110 11.43 18.17 12.05
C LYS A 110 12.61 18.52 12.94
N VAL A 111 12.61 19.73 13.49
CA VAL A 111 13.64 20.20 14.43
C VAL A 111 12.98 20.43 15.78
N LYS A 112 13.57 19.89 16.85
CA LYS A 112 13.09 20.04 18.22
C LYS A 112 14.22 20.55 19.10
N SER A 113 14.01 21.65 19.81
CA SER A 113 15.00 22.18 20.75
C SER A 113 15.07 21.30 22.01
N LEU A 114 16.29 20.96 22.45
CA LEU A 114 16.58 20.19 23.66
C LEU A 114 17.17 21.04 24.80
N GLY A 115 17.54 22.30 24.54
CA GLY A 115 18.16 23.22 25.50
C GLY A 115 18.82 24.42 24.82
N GLU A 116 19.70 25.13 25.54
CA GLU A 116 20.56 26.17 24.96
C GLU A 116 21.51 25.50 23.95
N ASP A 117 21.37 25.84 22.68
CA ASP A 117 22.19 25.41 21.54
C ASP A 117 22.25 23.89 21.23
N SER A 118 21.28 23.10 21.71
CA SER A 118 21.07 21.69 21.33
C SER A 118 19.72 21.47 20.66
N TYR A 119 19.75 20.77 19.52
CA TYR A 119 18.58 20.42 18.73
C TYR A 119 18.56 18.94 18.39
N GLU A 120 17.37 18.35 18.37
CA GLU A 120 17.10 17.04 17.78
C GLU A 120 16.53 17.24 16.38
N VAL A 121 17.27 16.79 15.36
CA VAL A 121 16.80 16.72 13.97
C VAL A 121 16.20 15.35 13.73
N VAL A 122 14.95 15.30 13.26
CA VAL A 122 14.18 14.08 13.03
C VAL A 122 13.71 14.03 11.59
N ASN A 123 13.96 12.91 10.93
CA ASN A 123 13.38 12.64 9.62
C ASN A 123 11.92 12.19 9.77
N ALA A 124 11.00 13.11 9.49
CA ALA A 124 9.56 12.87 9.46
C ALA A 124 9.04 12.54 8.05
N GLY A 125 9.94 12.41 7.07
CA GLY A 125 9.63 12.02 5.70
C GLY A 125 9.55 10.51 5.54
N ASN A 126 9.37 10.05 4.31
CA ASN A 126 9.30 8.62 3.98
C ASN A 126 10.53 8.11 3.20
N ASN A 127 11.53 8.97 3.01
CA ASN A 127 12.81 8.65 2.36
C ASN A 127 13.98 8.97 3.30
N VAL A 128 15.15 8.39 3.01
CA VAL A 128 16.38 8.68 3.76
C VAL A 128 16.77 10.15 3.54
N LEU A 129 17.03 10.85 4.63
CA LEU A 129 17.29 12.28 4.65
C LEU A 129 18.76 12.52 4.98
N ASN A 130 19.46 13.28 4.13
CA ASN A 130 20.74 13.88 4.49
C ASN A 130 20.49 15.28 5.04
N VAL A 131 21.04 15.59 6.21
CA VAL A 131 20.89 16.88 6.88
C VAL A 131 22.25 17.53 7.04
N ASP A 132 22.44 18.65 6.36
CA ASP A 132 23.60 19.52 6.53
C ASP A 132 23.38 20.45 7.72
N ILE A 133 24.37 20.52 8.60
CA ILE A 133 24.36 21.27 9.85
C ILE A 133 25.33 22.45 9.70
N TYR A 134 24.82 23.65 9.92
CA TYR A 134 25.58 24.89 9.82
C TYR A 134 25.70 25.56 11.19
N GLU A 135 26.87 26.15 11.43
CA GLU A 135 27.17 27.00 12.57
C GLU A 135 27.75 28.30 12.04
N ASN A 136 27.10 29.44 12.30
CA ASN A 136 27.49 30.75 11.76
C ASN A 136 27.71 30.76 10.22
N ASP A 137 26.80 30.12 9.49
CA ASP A 137 26.84 29.94 8.02
C ASP A 137 28.01 29.08 7.48
N GLU A 138 28.84 28.48 8.34
CA GLU A 138 29.85 27.49 7.95
C GLU A 138 29.30 26.07 8.13
N LEU A 139 29.58 25.18 7.17
CA LEU A 139 29.18 23.77 7.26
C LEU A 139 29.98 23.10 8.38
N SER A 140 29.29 22.75 9.47
CA SER A 140 29.87 22.12 10.66
C SER A 140 29.88 20.59 10.54
N GLY A 141 28.90 20.02 9.83
CA GLY A 141 28.84 18.59 9.57
C GLY A 141 27.58 18.17 8.81
N SER A 142 27.44 16.87 8.60
CA SER A 142 26.27 16.27 7.94
C SER A 142 25.86 14.99 8.67
N VAL A 143 24.55 14.73 8.75
CA VAL A 143 24.01 13.49 9.31
C VAL A 143 23.00 12.86 8.36
N VAL A 144 23.13 11.54 8.19
CA VAL A 144 22.11 10.74 7.49
C VAL A 144 21.11 10.22 8.53
N LEU A 145 19.83 10.40 8.23
CA LEU A 145 18.68 10.00 9.05
C LEU A 145 17.78 9.05 8.26
N ARG A 146 17.58 7.83 8.76
CA ARG A 146 16.53 6.93 8.29
C ARG A 146 15.15 7.48 8.66
N VAL A 147 14.10 6.92 8.07
CA VAL A 147 12.71 7.28 8.39
C VAL A 147 12.49 7.12 9.90
N ASP A 148 11.90 8.14 10.53
CA ASP A 148 11.66 8.28 11.97
C ASP A 148 12.93 8.34 12.85
N GLU A 149 14.13 8.38 12.27
CA GLU A 149 15.38 8.53 13.03
C GLU A 149 15.57 9.98 13.48
N GLY A 150 15.90 10.15 14.76
CA GLY A 150 16.31 11.41 15.37
C GLY A 150 17.77 11.40 15.77
N LYS A 151 18.48 12.53 15.58
CA LYS A 151 19.82 12.74 16.13
C LYS A 151 19.94 14.10 16.79
N GLU A 152 20.64 14.11 17.92
CA GLU A 152 21.06 15.35 18.58
C GLU A 152 22.23 15.97 17.81
N VAL A 153 22.11 17.27 17.54
CA VAL A 153 23.06 18.08 16.77
C VAL A 153 23.18 19.47 17.39
N SER A 154 24.35 20.07 17.23
CA SER A 154 24.61 21.47 17.59
C SER A 154 24.82 22.28 16.31
N GLY A 155 24.05 23.35 16.16
CA GLY A 155 24.04 24.20 14.97
C GLY A 155 22.91 25.21 15.02
N ASN A 156 23.00 26.26 14.20
CA ASN A 156 21.98 27.31 14.10
C ASN A 156 21.12 27.23 12.82
N LYS A 157 21.51 26.37 11.87
CA LYS A 157 20.78 26.17 10.61
C LYS A 157 20.92 24.72 10.14
N PHE A 158 19.81 24.16 9.66
CA PHE A 158 19.70 22.77 9.22
C PHE A 158 19.06 22.74 7.83
N VAL A 159 19.69 22.06 6.88
CA VAL A 159 19.18 21.93 5.52
C VAL A 159 19.03 20.44 5.20
N GLY A 160 17.80 19.99 4.98
CA GLY A 160 17.49 18.60 4.61
C GLY A 160 17.39 18.45 3.10
N GLY A 161 18.05 17.42 2.56
CA GLY A 161 17.96 17.01 1.16
C GLY A 161 17.80 15.49 1.02
N GLU A 162 17.21 15.04 -0.09
CA GLU A 162 17.13 13.61 -0.39
C GLU A 162 18.54 13.04 -0.50
N ASN A 163 18.78 11.90 0.15
CA ASN A 163 20.04 11.21 -0.03
C ASN A 163 20.00 10.50 -1.38
N GLU A 164 20.58 11.12 -2.42
CA GLU A 164 20.86 10.49 -3.70
C GLU A 164 22.00 9.47 -3.52
N GLU A 165 21.73 8.34 -2.87
CA GLU A 165 22.60 7.17 -2.98
C GLU A 165 22.52 6.65 -4.43
N ASN A 166 23.56 6.96 -5.21
CA ASN A 166 23.88 6.26 -6.47
C ASN A 166 24.33 4.83 -6.21
#